data_AF-A0A2E4ICW8-F1
#
_entry.id   AF-A0A2E4ICW8-F1
#
_cell.length_a   1.000
_cell.length_b   1.000
_cell.length_c   1.000
_cell.angle_alpha   90.00
_cell.angle_beta   90.00
_cell.angle_gamma   90.00
#
_symmetry.space_group_name_H-M   'P 1'
#
loop_
_entity.id
_entity.type
_entity.pdbx_description
1 polymer ?
#
loop_
_entity_poly.entity_id
_entity_poly.type
_entity_poly.pdbx_seq_one_letter_code
_entity_poly.pdbx_strand_id
1 'polypeptide(L)'
;MAIQSINIGSIANDGTGDDLREAFNKVNANFTDLDTKLSVAEGSDAENLGLGEGIFAQKSDNTIQLRSIVAGSNISLSGGGNSITISGDAAMKQLIVVSDSGSVVLGTGNQTIRIQGGTGLTTRVTSEDVFIDIEGTNLVASDTAPVLSGNLNAAGNNISAAGTVTATSFVGPVTGLVNGIDVSSLDQFVLGFDFGAIVPTINSFSQYFAANTDVDLESFTIPNASVIDMGTFA
;
A
#
# COMPACT_ATOMS: atom_id res chain seq x y z
N MET A 1 3.03 -80.55 7.00
CA MET A 1 3.59 -81.82 6.49
C MET A 1 2.72 -82.35 5.35
N ALA A 2 3.21 -83.30 4.55
CA ALA A 2 2.35 -84.04 3.62
C ALA A 2 1.45 -85.01 4.39
N ILE A 3 0.24 -85.27 3.87
CA ILE A 3 -0.71 -86.21 4.49
C ILE A 3 -0.07 -87.60 4.53
N GLN A 4 -0.04 -88.22 5.71
CA GLN A 4 0.43 -89.59 5.89
C GLN A 4 -0.76 -90.55 5.73
N SER A 5 -0.76 -91.35 4.67
CA SER A 5 -1.83 -92.34 4.43
C SER A 5 -1.54 -93.64 5.17
N ILE A 6 -2.59 -94.27 5.71
CA ILE A 6 -2.50 -95.60 6.31
C ILE A 6 -2.44 -96.63 5.18
N ASN A 7 -1.43 -97.50 5.18
CA ASN A 7 -1.37 -98.64 4.29
C ASN A 7 -2.23 -99.77 4.86
N ILE A 8 -3.29 -100.15 4.15
CA ILE A 8 -4.24 -101.19 4.59
C ILE A 8 -3.89 -102.60 4.11
N GLY A 9 -2.75 -102.79 3.43
CA GLY A 9 -2.37 -104.07 2.82
C GLY A 9 -3.16 -104.40 1.55
N SER A 10 -2.90 -105.58 0.98
CA SER A 10 -3.57 -106.06 -0.24
C SER A 10 -4.80 -106.92 0.07
N ILE A 11 -4.76 -107.68 1.15
CA ILE A 11 -5.86 -108.46 1.71
C ILE A 11 -5.80 -108.41 3.25
N ALA A 12 -6.91 -108.77 3.91
CA ALA A 12 -6.98 -108.73 5.37
C ALA A 12 -5.92 -109.65 6.01
N ASN A 13 -5.13 -109.08 6.93
CA ASN A 13 -4.13 -109.78 7.74
C ASN A 13 -2.98 -110.43 6.94
N ASP A 14 -2.60 -109.84 5.79
CA ASP A 14 -1.47 -110.31 4.97
C ASP A 14 -0.08 -109.85 5.45
N GLY A 15 -0.01 -109.02 6.50
CA GLY A 15 1.23 -108.51 7.04
C GLY A 15 1.95 -107.47 6.17
N THR A 16 1.32 -107.00 5.07
CA THR A 16 1.87 -105.98 4.17
C THR A 16 1.34 -104.57 4.46
N GLY A 17 0.31 -104.47 5.30
CA GLY A 17 -0.23 -103.21 5.81
C GLY A 17 0.53 -102.69 7.03
N ASP A 18 0.20 -101.46 7.43
CA ASP A 18 0.73 -100.85 8.64
C ASP A 18 0.22 -101.61 9.88
N ASP A 19 1.08 -101.75 10.88
CA ASP A 19 0.60 -102.16 12.20
C ASP A 19 -0.24 -101.05 12.84
N LEU A 20 -1.03 -101.40 13.86
CA LEU A 20 -1.89 -100.42 14.54
C LEU A 20 -1.09 -99.24 15.10
N ARG A 21 0.14 -99.47 15.57
CA ARG A 21 0.96 -98.42 16.18
C ARG A 21 1.41 -97.41 15.13
N GLU A 22 1.88 -97.87 13.99
CA GLU A 22 2.30 -97.03 12.88
C GLU A 22 1.11 -96.30 12.26
N ALA A 23 -0.01 -96.99 12.05
CA ALA A 23 -1.24 -96.38 11.57
C ALA A 23 -1.73 -95.25 12.50
N PHE A 24 -1.76 -95.48 13.82
CA PHE A 24 -2.17 -94.44 14.78
C PHE A 24 -1.15 -93.32 14.94
N ASN A 25 0.15 -93.59 14.77
CA ASN A 25 1.16 -92.53 14.71
C ASN A 25 0.93 -91.61 13.49
N LYS A 26 0.61 -92.17 12.32
CA LYS A 26 0.26 -91.41 11.10
C LYS A 26 -1.00 -90.56 11.31
N VAL A 27 -2.02 -91.13 11.96
CA VAL A 27 -3.27 -90.43 12.32
C VAL A 27 -2.98 -89.24 13.25
N ASN A 28 -2.24 -89.47 14.33
CA ASN A 28 -1.86 -88.41 15.27
C ASN A 28 -1.06 -87.31 14.57
N ALA A 29 -0.10 -87.68 13.73
CA ALA A 29 0.70 -86.73 12.95
C ALA A 29 -0.16 -85.85 12.01
N ASN A 30 -1.16 -86.45 11.35
CA ASN A 30 -2.09 -85.70 10.50
C ASN A 30 -3.00 -84.76 11.31
N PHE A 31 -3.49 -85.19 12.48
CA PHE A 31 -4.30 -84.33 13.34
C PHE A 31 -3.49 -83.17 13.93
N THR A 32 -2.24 -83.41 14.34
CA THR A 32 -1.33 -82.35 14.77
C THR A 32 -1.06 -81.34 13.64
N ASP A 33 -0.88 -81.81 12.40
CA ASP A 33 -0.70 -80.92 11.24
C ASP A 33 -1.96 -80.10 10.93
N LEU A 34 -3.14 -80.72 11.05
CA LEU A 34 -4.43 -80.04 10.88
C LEU A 34 -4.65 -78.96 11.94
N ASP A 35 -4.41 -79.29 13.22
CA ASP A 35 -4.54 -78.35 14.34
C ASP A 35 -3.60 -77.14 14.18
N THR A 36 -2.35 -77.41 13.78
CA THR A 36 -1.37 -76.35 13.48
C THR A 36 -1.84 -75.44 12.35
N LYS A 37 -2.37 -76.00 11.26
CA LYS A 37 -2.87 -75.21 10.12
C LYS A 37 -4.12 -74.41 10.47
N LEU A 38 -5.04 -74.99 11.24
CA LEU A 38 -6.25 -74.32 11.68
C LEU A 38 -5.92 -73.14 12.59
N SER A 39 -5.02 -73.34 13.56
CA SER A 39 -4.55 -72.26 14.45
C SER A 39 -3.98 -71.06 13.69
N VAL A 40 -3.22 -71.30 12.61
CA VAL A 40 -2.67 -70.23 11.76
C VAL A 40 -3.73 -69.56 10.89
N ALA A 41 -4.70 -70.32 10.37
CA ALA A 41 -5.78 -69.79 9.53
C ALA A 41 -6.77 -68.93 10.32
N GLU A 42 -7.03 -69.29 11.59
CA GLU A 42 -7.90 -68.50 12.46
C GLU A 42 -7.21 -67.24 12.98
N GLY A 43 -5.90 -67.26 13.23
CA GLY A 43 -5.15 -66.19 13.89
C GLY A 43 -4.76 -64.94 13.06
N SER A 44 -5.39 -64.70 11.90
CA SER A 44 -5.11 -63.49 11.10
C SER A 44 -6.13 -62.38 11.40
N ASP A 45 -6.01 -61.74 12.56
CA ASP A 45 -6.79 -60.56 12.91
C ASP A 45 -6.05 -59.28 12.49
N ALA A 46 -6.81 -58.27 12.07
CA ALA A 46 -6.27 -56.95 11.76
C ALA A 46 -6.55 -55.99 12.92
N GLU A 47 -5.50 -55.35 13.41
CA GLU A 47 -5.58 -54.40 14.53
C GLU A 47 -5.19 -52.99 14.05
N ASN A 48 -5.94 -51.99 14.50
CA ASN A 48 -5.58 -50.59 14.30
C ASN A 48 -4.73 -50.11 15.47
N LEU A 49 -3.42 -49.94 15.26
CA LEU A 49 -2.46 -49.58 16.32
C LEU A 49 -2.46 -48.09 16.67
N GLY A 50 -3.10 -47.24 15.86
CA GLY A 50 -3.13 -45.79 16.02
C GLY A 50 -4.48 -45.25 16.50
N LEU A 51 -4.54 -43.93 16.72
CA LEU A 51 -5.77 -43.23 17.16
C LEU A 51 -6.73 -42.89 16.01
N GLY A 52 -6.32 -43.07 14.75
CA GLY A 52 -7.13 -42.77 13.57
C GLY A 52 -8.19 -43.83 13.29
N GLU A 53 -9.01 -43.61 12.26
CA GLU A 53 -9.97 -44.61 11.82
C GLU A 53 -9.28 -45.77 11.08
N GLY A 54 -9.63 -47.00 11.47
CA GLY A 54 -9.08 -48.19 10.81
C GLY A 54 -9.56 -48.34 9.36
N ILE A 55 -8.85 -49.14 8.57
CA ILE A 55 -9.32 -49.56 7.23
C ILE A 55 -9.88 -50.98 7.22
N PHE A 56 -9.59 -51.79 8.23
CA PHE A 56 -10.18 -53.11 8.37
C PHE A 56 -11.68 -52.98 8.70
N ALA A 57 -12.51 -53.71 7.96
CA ALA A 57 -13.95 -53.76 8.21
C ALA A 57 -14.31 -55.01 9.01
N GLN A 58 -13.95 -56.19 8.49
CA GLN A 58 -14.22 -57.49 9.11
C GLN A 58 -13.42 -58.60 8.43
N LYS A 59 -13.38 -59.78 9.07
CA LYS A 59 -12.99 -61.05 8.45
C LYS A 59 -14.26 -61.86 8.22
N SER A 60 -14.48 -62.28 6.97
CA SER A 60 -15.57 -63.18 6.60
C SER A 60 -14.93 -64.43 6.00
N ASP A 61 -15.11 -65.57 6.67
CA ASP A 61 -14.40 -66.81 6.38
C ASP A 61 -12.87 -66.58 6.33
N ASN A 62 -12.23 -66.99 5.24
CA ASN A 62 -10.80 -66.78 4.99
C ASN A 62 -10.49 -65.48 4.22
N THR A 63 -11.44 -64.54 4.15
CA THR A 63 -11.28 -63.27 3.40
C THR A 63 -11.23 -62.08 4.35
N ILE A 64 -10.14 -61.32 4.27
CA ILE A 64 -10.03 -60.01 4.93
C ILE A 64 -10.76 -58.98 4.08
N GLN A 65 -11.76 -58.32 4.66
CA GLN A 65 -12.51 -57.26 4.01
C GLN A 65 -12.07 -55.90 4.57
N LEU A 66 -11.62 -55.03 3.67
CA LEU A 66 -11.19 -53.67 3.99
C LEU A 66 -12.25 -52.67 3.51
N ARG A 67 -12.40 -51.58 4.24
CA ARG A 67 -13.12 -50.39 3.76
C ARG A 67 -12.41 -49.84 2.52
N SER A 68 -13.21 -49.45 1.54
CA SER A 68 -12.68 -48.69 0.39
C SER A 68 -12.29 -47.28 0.84
N ILE A 69 -11.16 -46.79 0.35
CA ILE A 69 -10.74 -45.41 0.54
C ILE A 69 -11.36 -44.58 -0.59
N VAL A 70 -12.13 -43.56 -0.24
CA VAL A 70 -12.80 -42.66 -1.20
C VAL A 70 -12.18 -41.27 -1.07
N ALA A 71 -11.83 -40.68 -2.20
CA ALA A 71 -11.21 -39.36 -2.23
C ALA A 71 -12.23 -38.28 -1.86
N GLY A 72 -11.90 -37.43 -0.90
CA GLY A 72 -12.66 -36.21 -0.62
C GLY A 72 -12.34 -35.08 -1.61
N SER A 73 -12.91 -33.89 -1.37
CA SER A 73 -12.60 -32.70 -2.18
C SER A 73 -11.10 -32.39 -2.20
N ASN A 74 -10.58 -32.02 -3.37
CA ASN A 74 -9.16 -31.72 -3.63
C ASN A 74 -8.19 -32.87 -3.33
N ILE A 75 -8.67 -34.08 -3.09
CA ILE A 75 -7.85 -35.28 -2.99
C ILE A 75 -8.09 -36.13 -4.23
N SER A 76 -7.03 -36.73 -4.74
CA SER A 76 -7.05 -37.72 -5.80
C SER A 76 -6.46 -39.02 -5.26
N LEU A 77 -7.11 -40.13 -5.61
CA LEU A 77 -6.63 -41.47 -5.31
C LEU A 77 -6.32 -42.15 -6.63
N SER A 78 -5.09 -42.66 -6.77
CA SER A 78 -4.68 -43.46 -7.93
C SER A 78 -4.11 -44.78 -7.44
N GLY A 79 -4.72 -45.88 -7.86
CA GLY A 79 -4.20 -47.22 -7.62
C GLY A 79 -3.21 -47.63 -8.72
N GLY A 80 -2.17 -48.36 -8.35
CA GLY A 80 -1.23 -48.95 -9.31
C GLY A 80 -0.24 -49.91 -8.65
N GLY A 81 -0.07 -51.11 -9.23
CA GLY A 81 0.81 -52.16 -8.70
C GLY A 81 0.48 -52.50 -7.24
N ASN A 82 1.47 -52.36 -6.35
CA ASN A 82 1.36 -52.60 -4.91
C ASN A 82 1.16 -51.31 -4.10
N SER A 83 0.72 -50.21 -4.74
CA SER A 83 0.61 -48.90 -4.10
C SER A 83 -0.72 -48.21 -4.39
N ILE A 84 -1.15 -47.40 -3.43
CA ILE A 84 -2.18 -46.37 -3.62
C ILE A 84 -1.46 -45.03 -3.44
N THR A 85 -1.51 -44.17 -4.45
CA THR A 85 -1.04 -42.80 -4.35
C THR A 85 -2.19 -41.92 -3.91
N ILE A 86 -1.97 -41.16 -2.83
CA ILE A 86 -2.90 -40.13 -2.35
C ILE A 86 -2.24 -38.78 -2.62
N SER A 87 -2.84 -38.00 -3.50
CA SER A 87 -2.34 -36.69 -3.91
C SER A 87 -3.37 -35.60 -3.60
N GLY A 88 -2.92 -34.52 -2.96
CA GLY A 88 -3.72 -33.32 -2.76
C GLY A 88 -3.50 -32.32 -3.89
N ASP A 89 -4.58 -31.75 -4.41
CA ASP A 89 -4.52 -30.57 -5.27
C ASP A 89 -4.31 -29.32 -4.40
N ALA A 90 -3.60 -28.33 -4.94
CA ALA A 90 -3.39 -27.09 -4.22
C ALA A 90 -4.73 -26.36 -4.04
N ALA A 91 -5.00 -25.84 -2.84
CA ALA A 91 -6.22 -25.07 -2.58
C ALA A 91 -6.36 -23.85 -3.50
N MET A 92 -5.23 -23.27 -3.91
CA MET A 92 -5.15 -22.23 -4.94
C MET A 92 -4.27 -22.72 -6.08
N LYS A 93 -4.85 -22.86 -7.28
CA LYS A 93 -4.10 -23.24 -8.49
C LYS A 93 -3.30 -22.08 -9.06
N GLN A 94 -3.88 -20.89 -9.04
CA GLN A 94 -3.32 -19.71 -9.66
C GLN A 94 -3.93 -18.44 -9.06
N LEU A 95 -3.12 -17.40 -8.89
CA LEU A 95 -3.57 -16.02 -8.71
C LEU A 95 -3.03 -15.19 -9.88
N ILE A 96 -3.90 -14.50 -10.59
CA ILE A 96 -3.52 -13.59 -11.68
C ILE A 96 -3.79 -12.17 -11.22
N VAL A 97 -2.77 -11.31 -11.27
CA VAL A 97 -2.92 -9.88 -11.06
C VAL A 97 -2.67 -9.17 -12.38
N VAL A 98 -3.64 -8.36 -12.82
CA VAL A 98 -3.59 -7.63 -14.09
C VAL A 98 -3.53 -6.13 -13.77
N SER A 99 -2.62 -5.43 -14.44
CA SER A 99 -2.49 -3.97 -14.45
C SER A 99 -2.71 -3.44 -15.87
N ASP A 100 -2.71 -2.12 -15.99
CA ASP A 100 -2.64 -1.38 -17.26
C ASP A 100 -1.41 -1.74 -18.12
N SER A 101 -0.35 -2.20 -17.47
CA SER A 101 0.98 -2.44 -18.03
C SER A 101 1.30 -3.93 -18.23
N GLY A 102 0.38 -4.83 -17.87
CA GLY A 102 0.55 -6.27 -18.08
C GLY A 102 -0.11 -7.11 -17.00
N SER A 103 0.38 -8.33 -16.81
CA SER A 103 -0.13 -9.22 -15.78
C SER A 103 0.96 -10.09 -15.19
N VAL A 104 0.84 -10.43 -13.91
CA VAL A 104 1.63 -11.45 -13.26
C VAL A 104 0.76 -12.63 -12.89
N VAL A 105 1.27 -13.83 -13.16
CA VAL A 105 0.63 -15.10 -12.83
C VAL A 105 1.44 -15.76 -11.72
N LEU A 106 0.81 -15.94 -10.56
CA LEU A 106 1.38 -16.67 -9.44
C LEU A 106 0.83 -18.09 -9.47
N GLY A 107 1.72 -19.04 -9.77
CA GLY A 107 1.43 -20.48 -9.64
C GLY A 107 1.72 -20.99 -8.24
N THR A 108 1.71 -22.32 -8.07
CA THR A 108 2.03 -22.99 -6.80
C THR A 108 3.52 -22.83 -6.45
N GLY A 109 3.85 -22.15 -5.35
CA GLY A 109 5.22 -21.96 -4.86
C GLY A 109 5.40 -20.71 -3.99
N ASN A 110 6.65 -20.37 -3.65
CA ASN A 110 7.02 -19.21 -2.82
C ASN A 110 7.12 -17.91 -3.62
N GLN A 111 6.09 -17.61 -4.42
CA GLN A 111 6.00 -16.36 -5.18
C GLN A 111 5.22 -15.32 -4.36
N THR A 112 5.66 -14.07 -4.39
CA THR A 112 4.98 -12.97 -3.70
C THR A 112 4.64 -11.84 -4.66
N ILE A 113 3.43 -11.30 -4.53
CA ILE A 113 3.09 -10.00 -5.09
C ILE A 113 3.56 -8.94 -4.10
N ARG A 114 4.16 -7.86 -4.62
CA ARG A 114 4.45 -6.66 -3.85
C ARG A 114 3.54 -5.55 -4.34
N ILE A 115 2.83 -4.93 -3.40
CA ILE A 115 2.14 -3.65 -3.65
C ILE A 115 3.16 -2.59 -3.28
N GLN A 116 3.53 -1.73 -4.25
CA GLN A 116 4.55 -0.71 -4.10
C GLN A 116 3.97 0.65 -4.44
N GLY A 117 4.27 1.66 -3.63
CA GLY A 117 3.92 3.04 -3.93
C GLY A 117 4.72 3.56 -5.13
N GLY A 118 4.05 4.32 -5.99
CA GLY A 118 4.71 5.11 -7.03
C GLY A 118 5.30 6.41 -6.48
N THR A 119 5.56 7.38 -7.35
CA THR A 119 6.05 8.70 -6.94
C THR A 119 5.10 9.37 -5.94
N GLY A 120 5.64 9.73 -4.78
CA GLY A 120 4.89 10.43 -3.72
C GLY A 120 3.94 9.57 -2.89
N LEU A 121 3.93 8.26 -3.13
CA LEU A 121 3.14 7.29 -2.39
C LEU A 121 4.05 6.30 -1.67
N THR A 122 3.65 5.90 -0.45
CA THR A 122 4.26 4.80 0.27
C THR A 122 3.20 3.74 0.56
N THR A 123 3.65 2.50 0.73
CA THR A 123 2.78 1.37 1.04
C THR A 123 3.22 0.74 2.33
N ARG A 124 2.29 0.52 3.25
CA ARG A 124 2.56 -0.18 4.51
C ARG A 124 1.48 -1.22 4.79
N VAL A 125 1.86 -2.24 5.56
CA VAL A 125 0.96 -3.29 6.01
C VAL A 125 0.91 -3.25 7.53
N THR A 126 -0.28 -3.30 8.11
CA THR A 126 -0.46 -3.48 9.55
C THR A 126 -1.57 -4.47 9.81
N SER A 127 -1.28 -5.51 10.57
CA SER A 127 -2.15 -6.67 10.73
C SER A 127 -2.53 -7.27 9.38
N GLU A 128 -3.74 -6.98 8.90
CA GLU A 128 -4.32 -7.53 7.67
C GLU A 128 -4.61 -6.46 6.61
N ASP A 129 -4.46 -5.18 6.96
CA ASP A 129 -4.77 -4.06 6.09
C ASP A 129 -3.52 -3.56 5.34
N VAL A 130 -3.70 -3.30 4.05
CA VAL A 130 -2.72 -2.62 3.20
C VAL A 130 -3.13 -1.16 3.05
N PHE A 131 -2.22 -0.25 3.41
CA PHE A 131 -2.39 1.18 3.25
C PHE A 131 -1.54 1.69 2.09
N ILE A 132 -2.08 2.65 1.37
CA ILE A 132 -1.37 3.45 0.36
C ILE A 132 -1.46 4.88 0.84
N ASP A 133 -0.36 5.39 1.40
CA ASP A 133 -0.29 6.69 2.03
C ASP A 133 0.39 7.69 1.08
N ILE A 134 -0.02 8.96 1.15
CA ILE A 134 0.68 10.06 0.48
C ILE A 134 1.76 10.56 1.43
N GLU A 135 3.03 10.38 1.06
CA GLU A 135 4.18 10.75 1.90
C GLU A 135 5.25 11.54 1.11
N GLY A 136 4.94 11.91 -0.14
CA GLY A 136 5.86 12.62 -1.02
C GLY A 136 6.05 14.10 -0.68
N THR A 137 7.24 14.62 -0.96
CA THR A 137 7.48 16.07 -1.10
C THR A 137 7.13 16.51 -2.53
N ASN A 138 6.92 17.82 -2.73
CA ASN A 138 6.71 18.39 -4.07
C ASN A 138 5.52 17.82 -4.85
N LEU A 139 4.46 17.39 -4.16
CA LEU A 139 3.26 16.78 -4.79
C LEU A 139 2.64 17.70 -5.84
N VAL A 140 2.43 18.97 -5.49
CA VAL A 140 1.90 19.98 -6.41
C VAL A 140 2.83 20.20 -7.60
N ALA A 141 4.15 20.14 -7.40
CA ALA A 141 5.12 20.32 -8.48
C ALA A 141 5.22 19.09 -9.41
N SER A 142 4.76 17.92 -8.95
CA SER A 142 4.65 16.73 -9.80
C SER A 142 3.48 16.82 -10.78
N ASP A 143 2.47 17.64 -10.46
CA ASP A 143 1.41 18.03 -11.38
C ASP A 143 1.86 19.23 -12.21
N THR A 144 2.02 19.05 -13.51
CA THR A 144 2.47 20.12 -14.41
C THR A 144 1.35 21.07 -14.84
N ALA A 145 0.08 20.74 -14.55
CA ALA A 145 -1.09 21.55 -14.84
C ALA A 145 -2.07 21.56 -13.65
N PRO A 146 -1.63 22.00 -12.45
CA PRO A 146 -2.46 21.95 -11.26
C PRO A 146 -3.66 22.89 -11.41
N VAL A 147 -4.85 22.38 -11.13
CA VAL A 147 -6.09 23.15 -11.08
C VAL A 147 -6.71 23.04 -9.70
N LEU A 148 -7.22 24.15 -9.19
CA LEU A 148 -7.98 24.17 -7.95
C LEU A 148 -9.47 24.07 -8.26
N SER A 149 -10.18 23.22 -7.53
CA SER A 149 -11.65 23.19 -7.52
C SER A 149 -12.26 24.17 -6.51
N GLY A 150 -11.43 24.89 -5.76
CA GLY A 150 -11.80 25.89 -4.76
C GLY A 150 -10.67 26.89 -4.48
N ASN A 151 -10.83 27.74 -3.47
CA ASN A 151 -9.79 28.73 -3.13
C ASN A 151 -8.55 28.06 -2.54
N LEU A 152 -7.36 28.50 -2.96
CA LEU A 152 -6.10 28.14 -2.29
C LEU A 152 -6.04 28.82 -0.92
N ASN A 153 -5.94 28.02 0.15
CA ASN A 153 -5.56 28.52 1.46
C ASN A 153 -4.04 28.34 1.64
N ALA A 154 -3.27 29.43 1.55
CA ALA A 154 -1.83 29.39 1.74
C ALA A 154 -1.39 29.24 3.21
N ALA A 155 -2.32 29.29 4.18
CA ALA A 155 -2.05 29.20 5.61
C ALA A 155 -0.96 30.19 6.10
N GLY A 156 -0.95 31.41 5.54
CA GLY A 156 0.04 32.45 5.86
C GLY A 156 1.40 32.28 5.17
N ASN A 157 1.57 31.26 4.33
CA ASN A 157 2.80 31.07 3.56
C ASN A 157 2.82 31.96 2.31
N ASN A 158 4.03 32.35 1.89
CA ASN A 158 4.24 33.16 0.71
C ASN A 158 4.09 32.35 -0.58
N ILE A 159 3.63 33.01 -1.65
CA ILE A 159 3.74 32.50 -3.02
C ILE A 159 4.97 33.17 -3.66
N SER A 160 6.02 32.39 -3.85
CA SER A 160 7.29 32.85 -4.42
C SER A 160 7.44 32.41 -5.88
N ALA A 161 8.18 33.16 -6.68
CA ALA A 161 8.49 32.84 -8.08
C ALA A 161 7.25 32.65 -8.99
N ALA A 162 6.14 33.31 -8.68
CA ALA A 162 5.00 33.37 -9.59
C ALA A 162 5.34 34.25 -10.80
N GLY A 163 5.34 33.68 -12.01
CA GLY A 163 5.57 34.44 -13.23
C GLY A 163 4.45 35.42 -13.56
N THR A 164 3.19 35.00 -13.37
CA THR A 164 2.01 35.85 -13.55
C THR A 164 0.92 35.43 -12.58
N VAL A 165 0.29 36.40 -11.92
CA VAL A 165 -0.89 36.19 -11.07
C VAL A 165 -2.06 36.88 -11.75
N THR A 166 -2.97 36.09 -12.32
CA THR A 166 -4.22 36.59 -12.90
C THR A 166 -5.35 36.30 -11.93
N ALA A 167 -5.99 37.35 -11.42
CA ALA A 167 -7.11 37.25 -10.49
C ALA A 167 -8.21 38.23 -10.90
N THR A 168 -9.45 37.91 -10.54
CA THR A 168 -10.58 38.84 -10.71
C THR A 168 -10.49 40.04 -9.76
N SER A 169 -9.82 39.88 -8.61
CA SER A 169 -9.58 40.93 -7.63
C SER A 169 -8.31 40.63 -6.81
N PHE A 170 -7.58 41.67 -6.44
CA PHE A 170 -6.49 41.60 -5.48
C PHE A 170 -6.86 42.46 -4.26
N VAL A 171 -6.89 41.86 -3.07
CA VAL A 171 -7.28 42.53 -1.82
C VAL A 171 -6.10 42.48 -0.86
N GLY A 172 -5.42 43.61 -0.71
CA GLY A 172 -4.25 43.75 0.13
C GLY A 172 -3.33 44.88 -0.36
N PRO A 173 -2.30 45.23 0.43
CA PRO A 173 -1.29 46.19 -0.01
C PRO A 173 -0.48 45.61 -1.18
N VAL A 174 -0.08 46.49 -2.11
CA VAL A 174 0.85 46.16 -3.19
C VAL A 174 2.14 46.94 -2.93
N THR A 175 3.26 46.22 -2.84
CA THR A 175 4.59 46.83 -2.81
C THR A 175 5.21 46.68 -4.19
N GLY A 176 5.53 47.80 -4.83
CA GLY A 176 6.13 47.84 -6.17
C GLY A 176 5.30 48.67 -7.16
N LEU A 177 5.53 48.43 -8.45
CA LEU A 177 4.90 49.17 -9.52
C LEU A 177 3.52 48.58 -9.86
N VAL A 178 2.53 49.46 -10.06
CA VAL A 178 1.23 49.10 -10.64
C VAL A 178 1.23 49.58 -12.09
N ASN A 179 1.18 48.64 -13.05
CA ASN A 179 1.31 48.94 -14.49
C ASN A 179 2.56 49.78 -14.83
N GLY A 180 3.67 49.51 -14.14
CA GLY A 180 4.93 50.25 -14.33
C GLY A 180 5.00 51.61 -13.62
N ILE A 181 3.96 52.01 -12.89
CA ILE A 181 3.89 53.27 -12.15
C ILE A 181 4.11 53.01 -10.66
N ASP A 182 4.99 53.79 -10.03
CA ASP A 182 5.13 53.80 -8.58
C ASP A 182 4.00 54.62 -7.96
N VAL A 183 3.01 53.93 -7.38
CA VAL A 183 1.85 54.57 -6.78
C VAL A 183 2.17 55.36 -5.51
N SER A 184 3.32 55.09 -4.86
CA SER A 184 3.77 55.89 -3.72
C SER A 184 4.22 57.30 -4.12
N SER A 185 4.68 57.46 -5.36
CA SER A 185 5.07 58.76 -5.91
C SER A 185 3.88 59.63 -6.32
N LEU A 186 2.70 59.03 -6.51
CA LEU A 186 1.48 59.76 -6.86
C LEU A 186 1.03 60.68 -5.72
N ASP A 187 1.47 60.44 -4.49
CA ASP A 187 1.17 61.29 -3.34
C ASP A 187 1.59 62.75 -3.59
N GLN A 188 2.72 62.96 -4.27
CA GLN A 188 3.21 64.31 -4.61
C GLN A 188 2.43 64.97 -5.76
N PHE A 189 1.81 64.17 -6.64
CA PHE A 189 0.93 64.66 -7.69
C PHE A 189 -0.49 64.95 -7.19
N VAL A 190 -0.97 64.19 -6.20
CA VAL A 190 -2.36 64.23 -5.72
C VAL A 190 -2.53 65.11 -4.47
N LEU A 191 -1.53 65.20 -3.57
CA LEU A 191 -1.66 65.92 -2.29
C LEU A 191 -1.24 67.40 -2.32
N GLY A 192 -0.76 67.91 -3.45
CA GLY A 192 -0.67 69.36 -3.65
C GLY A 192 0.56 69.83 -4.41
N PHE A 193 0.42 71.00 -5.03
CA PHE A 193 1.53 71.74 -5.59
C PHE A 193 2.50 72.15 -4.48
N ASP A 194 3.72 71.62 -4.51
CA ASP A 194 4.85 72.25 -3.82
C ASP A 194 5.29 73.46 -4.66
N PHE A 195 4.74 74.63 -4.34
CA PHE A 195 5.14 75.89 -4.98
C PHE A 195 6.53 76.36 -4.54
N GLY A 196 7.20 75.63 -3.65
CA GLY A 196 8.41 76.08 -2.98
C GLY A 196 8.20 77.42 -2.26
N ALA A 197 9.30 78.06 -1.86
CA ALA A 197 9.26 79.45 -1.46
C ALA A 197 9.11 80.34 -2.69
N ILE A 198 8.16 81.27 -2.70
CA ILE A 198 8.12 82.34 -3.70
C ILE A 198 9.33 83.24 -3.44
N VAL A 199 10.36 83.15 -4.30
CA VAL A 199 11.55 84.02 -4.23
C VAL A 199 11.31 85.25 -5.12
N PRO A 200 11.01 86.43 -4.56
CA PRO A 200 10.85 87.64 -5.36
C PRO A 200 12.20 88.03 -6.00
N THR A 201 12.20 88.22 -7.32
CA THR A 201 13.40 88.73 -8.03
C THR A 201 13.47 90.24 -7.86
N ILE A 202 14.50 90.70 -7.17
CA ILE A 202 14.79 92.11 -6.94
C ILE A 202 15.69 92.61 -8.08
N ASN A 203 15.12 93.37 -9.02
CA ASN A 203 15.80 93.83 -10.25
C ASN A 203 16.28 95.28 -10.18
N SER A 204 16.01 95.97 -9.08
CA SER A 204 16.47 97.33 -8.85
C SER A 204 16.77 97.58 -7.38
N PHE A 205 17.62 98.56 -7.12
CA PHE A 205 17.90 99.02 -5.77
C PHE A 205 16.63 99.48 -5.04
N SER A 206 15.67 100.08 -5.76
CA SER A 206 14.37 100.46 -5.21
C SER A 206 13.51 99.25 -4.81
N GLN A 207 13.53 98.17 -5.60
CA GLN A 207 12.84 96.92 -5.25
C GLN A 207 13.50 96.23 -4.05
N TYR A 208 14.81 96.35 -3.87
CA TYR A 208 15.52 95.78 -2.72
C TYR A 208 15.05 96.44 -1.42
N PHE A 209 14.97 97.77 -1.44
CA PHE A 209 14.60 98.56 -0.29
C PHE A 209 13.13 98.33 0.08
N ALA A 210 12.22 98.32 -0.90
CA ALA A 210 10.80 98.06 -0.69
C ALA A 210 10.51 96.65 -0.16
N ALA A 211 11.32 95.65 -0.54
CA ALA A 211 11.13 94.27 -0.10
C ALA A 211 11.67 94.00 1.32
N ASN A 212 12.61 94.81 1.83
CA ASN A 212 13.32 94.55 3.09
C ASN A 212 13.15 95.64 4.15
N THR A 213 12.46 96.73 3.81
CA THR A 213 12.28 97.87 4.71
C THR A 213 10.80 98.11 4.90
N ASP A 214 10.31 97.85 6.11
CA ASP A 214 8.96 98.22 6.50
C ASP A 214 8.94 99.75 6.70
N VAL A 215 8.28 100.47 5.79
CA VAL A 215 8.12 101.92 5.90
C VAL A 215 6.83 102.18 6.67
N ASP A 216 6.93 102.13 8.00
CA ASP A 216 5.88 102.59 8.88
C ASP A 216 5.86 104.12 8.85
N LEU A 217 4.80 104.70 8.30
CA LEU A 217 4.59 106.16 8.32
C LEU A 217 3.96 106.64 9.64
N GLU A 218 3.82 105.72 10.61
CA GLU A 218 3.07 105.87 11.86
C GLU A 218 1.63 106.40 11.62
N SER A 219 0.84 106.55 12.68
CA SER A 219 -0.45 107.22 12.54
C SER A 219 -0.22 108.73 12.37
N PHE A 220 -0.81 109.32 11.33
CA PHE A 220 -0.83 110.77 11.09
C PHE A 220 -1.50 111.50 12.25
N THR A 221 -0.73 111.81 13.30
CA THR A 221 -1.26 112.48 14.49
C THR A 221 -0.83 113.94 14.54
N ILE A 222 0.23 114.35 13.83
CA ILE A 222 0.60 115.76 13.59
C ILE A 222 1.45 115.85 12.28
N PRO A 223 1.21 116.79 11.35
CA PRO A 223 2.09 116.99 10.19
C PRO A 223 3.50 117.42 10.64
N ASN A 224 4.45 116.48 10.58
CA ASN A 224 5.87 116.80 10.54
C ASN A 224 6.20 117.13 9.07
N ALA A 225 6.62 118.36 8.79
CA ALA A 225 7.04 118.81 7.46
C ALA A 225 8.45 118.28 7.13
N SER A 226 8.57 116.98 6.89
CA SER A 226 9.75 116.40 6.25
C SER A 226 9.56 116.50 4.74
N VAL A 227 10.18 117.52 4.12
CA VAL A 227 10.13 117.77 2.66
C VAL A 227 11.38 117.16 2.02
N ILE A 228 11.20 116.37 0.96
CA ILE A 228 12.30 115.95 0.09
C ILE A 228 12.66 117.13 -0.81
N ASP A 229 13.77 117.80 -0.51
CA ASP A 229 14.27 118.93 -1.28
C ASP A 229 14.79 118.47 -2.64
N MET A 230 14.13 118.95 -3.71
CA MET A 230 14.50 118.69 -5.11
C MET A 230 15.13 119.93 -5.78
N GLY A 231 15.51 120.94 -4.99
CA GLY A 231 16.07 122.21 -5.49
C GLY A 231 15.02 123.11 -6.16
N THR A 232 15.39 124.37 -6.41
CA THR A 232 14.52 125.37 -7.06
C THR A 232 14.79 125.45 -8.58
N PHE A 233 13.74 125.39 -9.39
CA PHE A 233 13.80 125.72 -10.82
C PHE A 233 13.87 127.25 -11.01
N ALA A 234 14.70 127.71 -11.95
CA ALA A 234 14.91 129.11 -12.29
C ALA A 234 13.71 129.76 -13.00
#